data_AF-A0A8S3FVT8-F1
#
_entry.id   AF-A0A8S3FVT8-F1
#
_cell.length_a   1.000
_cell.length_b   1.000
_cell.length_c   1.000
_cell.angle_alpha   90.00
_cell.angle_beta   90.00
_cell.angle_gamma   90.00
#
_symmetry.space_group_name_H-M   'P 1'
#
loop_
_entity.id
_entity.type
_entity.pdbx_description
1 polymer ?
#
loop_
_entity_poly.entity_id
_entity_poly.type
_entity_poly.pdbx_seq_one_letter_code
_entity_poly.pdbx_strand_id
1 'polypeptide(L)' 'FVHSAYLFGLESHIAHTSINGNIVPPGALLSLIQKGLYYTEAELSIGDDGQERTFDSLSLIDAVVPEIIENRR' A
#
# COMPACT_ATOMS: atom_id res chain seq x y z
N PHE A 1 17.06 -9.51 -2.06
CA PHE A 1 16.46 -10.51 -2.98
C PHE A 1 17.16 -10.48 -4.34
N VAL A 2 18.41 -10.97 -4.44
CA VAL A 2 19.23 -10.80 -5.66
C VAL A 2 18.70 -11.64 -6.83
N HIS A 3 18.46 -12.94 -6.62
CA HIS A 3 17.95 -13.82 -7.67
C HIS A 3 16.56 -13.41 -8.18
N SER A 4 15.67 -13.00 -7.27
CA SER A 4 14.34 -12.50 -7.63
C SER A 4 14.41 -11.20 -8.42
N ALA A 5 15.30 -10.27 -8.05
CA ALA A 5 15.48 -9.02 -8.78
C ALA A 5 16.02 -9.26 -10.21
N TYR A 6 16.95 -10.22 -10.37
CA TYR A 6 17.45 -10.61 -11.69
C TYR A 6 16.34 -11.20 -12.56
N LEU A 7 15.62 -12.20 -12.06
CA LEU A 7 14.56 -12.86 -12.82
C LEU A 7 13.43 -11.88 -13.16
N PHE A 8 12.99 -11.07 -12.18
CA PHE A 8 11.98 -10.03 -12.39
C PHE A 8 12.44 -9.01 -13.44
N GLY A 9 13.70 -8.56 -13.38
CA GLY A 9 14.25 -7.62 -14.36
C GLY A 9 14.19 -8.13 -15.80
N LEU A 10 14.37 -9.44 -16.00
CA LEU A 10 14.19 -10.09 -17.30
C LEU A 10 12.72 -10.24 -17.68
N GLU A 11 11.91 -10.85 -16.81
CA GLU A 11 10.50 -11.18 -17.09
C GLU A 11 9.65 -9.92 -17.30
N SER A 12 9.84 -8.90 -16.47
CA SER A 12 9.08 -7.65 -16.52
C SER A 12 9.58 -6.67 -17.59
N HIS A 13 10.70 -6.96 -18.26
CA HIS A 13 11.35 -6.07 -19.22
C HIS A 13 11.58 -4.65 -18.67
N ILE A 14 11.95 -4.53 -17.39
CA ILE A 14 11.99 -3.23 -16.68
C ILE A 14 12.91 -2.19 -17.36
N ALA A 15 13.96 -2.66 -18.04
CA ALA A 15 14.89 -1.82 -18.81
C ALA A 15 14.24 -1.11 -20.02
N HIS A 16 13.09 -1.58 -20.49
CA HIS A 16 12.34 -0.98 -21.60
C HIS A 16 11.21 -0.05 -21.14
N THR A 17 11.11 0.23 -19.84
CA THR A 17 10.11 1.16 -19.29
C THR A 17 10.61 2.61 -19.35
N SER A 18 9.70 3.57 -19.32
CA SER A 18 10.01 5.01 -19.32
C SER A 18 10.27 5.58 -17.92
N ILE A 19 10.49 4.73 -16.92
CA ILE A 19 10.67 5.16 -15.52
C ILE A 19 12.14 5.56 -15.29
N ASN A 20 12.36 6.79 -14.83
CA ASN A 20 13.67 7.24 -14.38
C ASN A 20 13.95 6.76 -12.95
N GLY A 21 14.82 5.77 -12.79
CA GLY A 21 15.16 5.22 -11.47
C GLY A 21 15.79 6.23 -10.50
N ASN A 22 16.42 7.30 -11.00
CA ASN A 22 17.09 8.30 -10.15
C ASN A 22 16.11 9.18 -9.36
N ILE A 23 14.85 9.28 -9.81
CA ILE A 23 13.81 10.04 -9.09
C ILE A 23 13.03 9.16 -8.11
N VAL A 24 13.25 7.84 -8.11
CA VAL A 24 12.57 6.90 -7.21
C VAL A 24 13.39 6.82 -5.92
N PRO A 25 12.89 7.31 -4.78
CA PRO A 25 13.64 7.27 -3.54
C PRO A 25 13.80 5.82 -3.02
N PRO A 26 14.85 5.53 -2.24
CA PRO A 26 14.96 4.26 -1.53
C PRO A 26 13.72 4.01 -0.67
N GLY A 27 13.20 2.79 -0.69
CA GLY A 27 12.01 2.44 0.09
C GLY A 27 10.68 2.93 -0.48
N ALA A 28 10.63 3.50 -1.69
CA ALA A 28 9.42 4.04 -2.31
C ALA A 28 8.20 3.10 -2.23
N LEU A 29 8.38 1.81 -2.53
CA LEU A 29 7.29 0.81 -2.46
C LEU A 29 6.75 0.66 -1.03
N LEU A 30 7.63 0.54 -0.05
CA LEU A 30 7.24 0.40 1.36
C LEU A 30 6.50 1.66 1.83
N SER A 31 7.02 2.84 1.51
CA SER A 31 6.38 4.11 1.87
C SER A 31 5.03 4.28 1.20
N LEU A 32 4.88 3.85 -0.05
CA LEU A 32 3.59 3.90 -0.75
C LEU A 32 2.57 2.97 -0.07
N ILE A 33 2.96 1.74 0.25
CA ILE A 33 2.10 0.76 0.94
C ILE A 33 1.69 1.28 2.33
N GLN A 34 2.64 1.82 3.11
CA GLN A 34 2.36 2.41 4.42
C GLN A 34 1.36 3.57 4.32
N LYS A 35 1.53 4.45 3.33
CA LYS A 35 0.56 5.54 3.08
C LYS A 35 -0.81 5.00 2.66
N GLY A 36 -0.85 3.91 1.91
CA GLY A 36 -2.09 3.22 1.56
C GLY A 36 -2.84 2.75 2.82
N LEU A 37 -2.13 2.14 3.78
CA LEU A 37 -2.73 1.75 5.07
C LEU A 37 -3.29 2.95 5.82
N TYR A 38 -2.49 4.00 6.00
CA TYR A 38 -2.95 5.21 6.71
C TYR A 38 -4.15 5.87 6.02
N TYR A 39 -4.20 5.81 4.69
CA TYR A 39 -5.35 6.30 3.94
C TYR A 39 -6.60 5.47 4.24
N THR A 40 -6.52 4.14 4.21
CA THR A 40 -7.64 3.26 4.57
C THR A 40 -8.08 3.45 6.03
N GLU A 41 -7.14 3.59 6.96
CA GLU A 41 -7.42 3.90 8.36
C GLU A 41 -8.15 5.25 8.49
N ALA A 42 -7.71 6.28 7.75
CA ALA A 42 -8.38 7.57 7.74
C ALA A 42 -9.81 7.49 7.19
N GLU A 43 -10.05 6.68 6.15
CA GLU A 43 -11.41 6.45 5.63
C GLU A 43 -12.34 5.77 6.64
N LEU A 44 -11.82 4.84 7.45
CA LEU A 44 -12.58 4.19 8.52
C LEU A 44 -12.79 5.09 9.75
N SER A 45 -11.85 6.00 9.99
CA SER A 45 -11.86 6.90 11.14
C SER A 45 -13.02 7.88 11.11
N ILE A 46 -13.58 8.15 9.93
CA ILE A 46 -14.68 9.08 9.74
C ILE A 46 -15.95 8.26 9.52
N GLY A 47 -16.88 8.32 10.47
CA GLY A 47 -18.19 7.69 10.31
C GLY A 47 -19.03 8.35 9.20
N ASP A 48 -20.05 7.64 8.71
CA ASP A 48 -21.01 8.16 7.71
C ASP A 48 -21.72 9.45 8.16
N ASP A 49 -21.78 9.69 9.47
CA ASP A 49 -22.31 10.89 10.12
C ASP A 49 -21.27 12.02 10.26
N GLY A 50 -20.07 11.82 9.74
CA GLY A 50 -18.94 12.75 9.79
C GLY A 50 -18.25 12.82 11.15
N GLN A 51 -18.58 11.94 12.10
CA GLN A 51 -17.96 11.89 13.42
C GLN A 51 -16.69 11.03 13.41
N GLU A 52 -15.68 11.46 14.18
CA GLU A 52 -14.44 10.70 14.34
C GLU A 52 -14.68 9.48 15.23
N ARG A 53 -14.17 8.32 14.80
CA ARG A 53 -14.26 7.04 15.52
C ARG A 53 -12.86 6.58 15.86
N THR A 54 -12.69 6.05 17.07
CA THR A 54 -11.46 5.36 17.46
C THR A 54 -11.49 3.93 16.92
N PHE A 55 -10.39 3.49 16.31
CA PHE A 55 -10.25 2.13 15.78
C PHE A 55 -8.84 1.61 16.08
N ASP A 56 -8.72 0.28 16.12
CA ASP A 56 -7.43 -0.39 16.23
C ASP A 56 -6.70 -0.35 14.88
N SER A 57 -5.37 -0.17 14.93
CA SER A 57 -4.52 -0.13 13.74
C SER A 57 -4.75 -1.34 12.82
N LEU A 58 -4.82 -1.09 11.51
CA LEU A 58 -4.97 -2.11 10.49
C LEU A 58 -3.64 -2.81 10.22
N SER A 59 -3.67 -4.14 10.18
CA SER A 59 -2.57 -4.92 9.64
C SER A 59 -2.59 -4.88 8.10
N LEU A 60 -1.44 -5.13 7.47
CA LEU A 60 -1.36 -5.23 6.01
C LEU A 60 -2.29 -6.31 5.44
N ILE A 61 -2.49 -7.42 6.16
CA ILE A 61 -3.36 -8.50 5.70
C ILE A 61 -4.83 -8.10 5.80
N ASP A 62 -5.22 -7.41 6.87
CA ASP A 62 -6.60 -6.97 7.05
C ASP A 62 -6.97 -5.87 6.05
N ALA A 63 -6.03 -4.98 5.75
CA ALA A 63 -6.24 -3.88 4.82
C ALA A 63 -6.50 -4.30 3.37
N VAL A 64 -6.13 -5.54 3.00
CA VAL A 64 -6.34 -6.07 1.64
C VAL A 64 -7.52 -7.02 1.55
N VAL A 65 -8.27 -7.23 2.64
CA VAL A 65 -9.45 -8.10 2.68
C VAL A 65 -10.70 -7.22 2.74
N PRO A 66 -11.44 -7.06 1.63
CA PRO A 66 -12.59 -6.15 1.56
C PRO A 66 -13.63 -6.42 2.65
N GLU A 67 -13.89 -7.68 2.96
CA GLU A 67 -14.89 -8.08 3.95
C GLU A 67 -14.51 -7.59 5.36
N ILE A 68 -13.22 -7.55 5.70
CA ILE A 68 -12.75 -7.05 7.00
C ILE A 68 -12.96 -5.53 7.08
N ILE A 69 -12.73 -4.82 5.98
CA ILE A 69 -12.92 -3.38 5.89
C ILE A 69 -14.41 -3.01 5.95
N GLU A 70 -15.26 -3.74 5.23
CA GLU A 70 -16.70 -3.52 5.25
C GLU A 70 -17.32 -3.75 6.64
N ASN A 71 -16.85 -4.77 7.37
CA ASN A 71 -17.30 -5.01 8.75
C ASN A 71 -16.87 -3.93 9.75
N ARG A 72 -15.93 -3.05 9.39
CA ARG A 72 -15.41 -1.97 10.24
C ARG A 72 -15.94 -0.57 9.88
N ARG A 73 -16.70 -0.44 8.78
CA ARG A 73 -17.39 0.81 8.39
C ARG A 73 -18.66 1.00 9.22
#